data_AF-A0AAI9Z697-F1
#
_entry.id   AF-A0AAI9Z697-F1
#
_cell.length_a   1.000
_cell.length_b   1.000
_cell.length_c   1.000
_cell.angle_alpha   90.00
_cell.angle_beta   90.00
_cell.angle_gamma   90.00
#
_symmetry.space_group_name_H-M   'P 1'
#
loop_
_entity.id
_entity.type
_entity.pdbx_description
1 polymer ?
#
loop_
_entity_poly.entity_id
_entity_poly.type
_entity_poly.pdbx_seq_one_letter_code
_entity_poly.pdbx_strand_id
1 'polypeptide(L)'
;MKYSFAIALSTLVLGITAAPAANGAAQGNAIAHAERGYFDFLHHAARAEKPTKTKSSKAAKKTKHSTKTRHPGSIITSAPGAPGNGTNSQFEIRASNGTAAAGLPASSGTSVLKAAQTVAAGASFDGGMKAFDRGVSCTGQAEGDDSDAVFILEKGAKLSNVIIGPNQIEGVHCNGGCTLDNVWWAAVCEDAFTIKKQDAGETTTITSGGAFGAEDKVLQHNGAGTLSVSGFTVETFGKLYRSCGNCKSSYERHVILDNINASSGKLLAGINSNFGDTATFTNIVAKSVTEVCTEFKGTTPGNEPTEISSGPSTACKYATSDIQSS
;
A
#
# COMPACT_ATOMS: atom_id res chain seq x y z
N MET A 1 42.22 39.24 27.25
CA MET A 1 42.09 38.42 28.48
C MET A 1 42.15 36.95 28.05
N LYS A 2 43.16 36.22 28.51
CA LYS A 2 43.45 34.83 28.14
C LYS A 2 42.72 33.91 29.12
N TYR A 3 41.86 33.01 28.65
CA TYR A 3 41.26 31.96 29.47
C TYR A 3 41.93 30.63 29.14
N SER A 4 42.68 30.10 30.10
CA SER A 4 43.31 28.78 30.04
C SER A 4 42.32 27.69 30.42
N PHE A 5 42.30 26.63 29.62
CA PHE A 5 41.61 25.38 29.89
C PHE A 5 42.29 24.60 31.02
N ALA A 6 41.51 24.04 31.94
CA ALA A 6 41.95 23.01 32.88
C ALA A 6 41.15 21.73 32.61
N ILE A 7 41.82 20.71 32.07
CA ILE A 7 41.28 19.37 31.83
C ILE A 7 41.65 18.54 33.07
N ALA A 8 40.65 18.07 33.81
CA ALA A 8 40.83 17.11 34.90
C ALA A 8 40.67 15.68 34.35
N LEU A 9 41.78 14.94 34.29
CA LEU A 9 41.78 13.50 34.05
C LEU A 9 41.35 12.78 35.34
N SER A 10 40.20 12.10 35.33
CA SER A 10 39.83 11.14 36.36
C SER A 10 40.13 9.73 35.86
N THR A 11 41.10 9.08 36.49
CA THR A 11 41.43 7.66 36.31
C THR A 11 40.35 6.79 36.94
N LEU A 12 39.61 6.03 36.13
CA LEU A 12 38.69 4.99 36.60
C LEU A 12 39.42 3.65 36.64
N VAL A 13 39.51 3.08 37.84
CA VAL A 13 40.13 1.77 38.12
C VAL A 13 39.16 0.65 37.76
N LEU A 14 39.57 -0.25 36.88
CA LEU A 14 38.87 -1.50 36.56
C LEU A 14 39.12 -2.53 37.67
N GLY A 15 38.10 -2.78 38.49
CA GLY A 15 38.08 -3.89 39.44
C GLY A 15 37.65 -5.19 38.74
N ILE A 16 38.56 -6.14 38.63
CA ILE A 16 38.29 -7.51 38.19
C ILE A 16 37.97 -8.33 39.45
N THR A 17 36.74 -8.81 39.59
CA THR A 17 36.40 -9.84 40.58
C THR A 17 36.01 -11.12 39.87
N ALA A 18 36.84 -12.14 40.03
CA ALA A 18 36.62 -13.49 39.55
C ALA A 18 35.50 -14.19 40.34
N ALA A 19 34.67 -14.94 39.61
CA ALA A 19 33.65 -15.83 40.14
C ALA A 19 34.25 -17.12 40.72
N PRO A 20 33.62 -17.76 41.72
CA PRO A 20 33.80 -19.16 41.99
C PRO A 20 32.79 -20.02 41.21
N ALA A 21 33.30 -21.10 40.63
CA ALA A 21 32.55 -22.18 40.02
C ALA A 21 32.14 -23.24 41.05
N ALA A 22 30.97 -23.86 40.90
CA ALA A 22 30.77 -25.30 41.10
C ALA A 22 29.35 -25.78 40.68
N ASN A 23 29.35 -26.59 39.62
CA ASN A 23 28.68 -27.89 39.42
C ASN A 23 27.21 -28.13 39.80
N GLY A 24 26.47 -28.64 38.79
CA GLY A 24 25.30 -29.52 38.95
C GLY A 24 24.75 -29.95 37.59
N ALA A 25 25.10 -31.16 37.16
CA ALA A 25 24.62 -31.80 35.93
C ALA A 25 23.28 -32.53 36.12
N ALA A 26 22.43 -32.53 35.08
CA ALA A 26 21.87 -33.73 34.42
C ALA A 26 20.45 -33.52 33.83
N GLN A 27 20.34 -33.88 32.53
CA GLN A 27 19.20 -34.49 31.81
C GLN A 27 17.85 -33.73 31.79
N GLY A 28 17.19 -33.45 30.67
CA GLY A 28 17.16 -34.09 29.37
C GLY A 28 15.69 -34.31 28.99
N ASN A 29 15.16 -33.51 28.06
CA ASN A 29 14.15 -33.91 27.06
C ASN A 29 13.77 -32.70 26.21
N ALA A 30 14.33 -32.67 25.00
CA ALA A 30 13.87 -31.81 23.91
C ALA A 30 12.64 -32.47 23.27
N ILE A 31 11.51 -31.77 23.25
CA ILE A 31 10.41 -32.08 22.34
C ILE A 31 10.51 -31.08 21.20
N ALA A 32 11.07 -31.55 20.08
CA ALA A 32 10.98 -30.88 18.80
C ALA A 32 9.62 -31.21 18.18
N HIS A 33 8.72 -30.23 18.13
CA HIS A 33 7.57 -30.30 17.24
C HIS A 33 7.98 -29.77 15.87
N ALA A 34 8.18 -30.71 14.96
CA ALA A 34 8.24 -30.46 13.54
C ALA A 34 6.81 -30.41 13.01
N GLU A 35 6.38 -29.26 12.48
CA GLU A 35 5.30 -29.23 11.49
C GLU A 35 5.74 -28.48 10.25
N ARG A 36 5.35 -29.07 9.13
CA ARG A 36 5.92 -28.91 7.81
C ARG A 36 5.23 -27.77 7.08
N GLY A 37 6.04 -27.04 6.30
CA GLY A 37 5.56 -26.07 5.32
C GLY A 37 4.57 -26.67 4.34
N TYR A 38 3.50 -25.93 4.11
CA TYR A 38 2.52 -26.14 3.05
C TYR A 38 2.44 -24.84 2.26
N PHE A 39 3.34 -24.65 1.31
CA PHE A 39 3.23 -23.68 0.21
C PHE A 39 4.34 -24.00 -0.79
N ASP A 40 4.19 -25.09 -1.54
CA ASP A 40 4.82 -25.23 -2.86
C ASP A 40 4.22 -26.40 -3.63
N PHE A 41 3.06 -26.17 -4.25
CA PHE A 41 2.61 -27.01 -5.36
C PHE A 41 1.57 -26.23 -6.16
N LEU A 42 1.98 -25.72 -7.32
CA LEU A 42 1.27 -25.81 -8.60
C LEU A 42 1.83 -24.75 -9.56
N HIS A 43 2.97 -25.02 -10.17
CA HIS A 43 3.23 -24.67 -11.56
C HIS A 43 4.39 -25.54 -12.05
N HIS A 44 4.11 -26.44 -13.00
CA HIS A 44 4.98 -26.88 -14.10
C HIS A 44 4.34 -28.10 -14.78
N ALA A 45 3.60 -27.88 -15.87
CA ALA A 45 3.44 -28.87 -16.94
C ALA A 45 2.82 -28.22 -18.19
N ALA A 46 3.64 -27.62 -19.03
CA ALA A 46 3.35 -27.59 -20.47
C ALA A 46 4.68 -27.58 -21.25
N ARG A 47 5.04 -28.77 -21.71
CA ARG A 47 6.15 -29.07 -22.60
C ARG A 47 6.11 -28.20 -23.87
N ALA A 48 7.27 -27.66 -24.22
CA ALA A 48 7.55 -27.17 -25.56
C ALA A 48 7.92 -28.35 -26.47
N GLU A 49 7.21 -28.51 -27.59
CA GLU A 49 7.72 -29.23 -28.77
C GLU A 49 7.65 -28.31 -29.99
N LYS A 50 8.80 -28.13 -30.64
CA LYS A 50 8.94 -27.53 -31.97
C LYS A 50 8.43 -28.51 -33.03
N PRO A 51 7.99 -27.99 -34.19
CA PRO A 51 8.52 -28.54 -35.42
C PRO A 51 8.99 -27.51 -36.44
N THR A 52 9.72 -28.05 -37.40
CA THR A 52 10.71 -27.45 -38.28
C THR A 52 10.11 -26.96 -39.60
N LYS A 53 10.82 -25.96 -40.17
CA LYS A 53 10.75 -25.29 -41.49
C LYS A 53 10.11 -26.07 -42.67
N THR A 54 9.36 -25.33 -43.51
CA THR A 54 9.46 -25.39 -44.98
C THR A 54 9.23 -24.01 -45.62
N LYS A 55 10.05 -23.68 -46.62
CA LYS A 55 10.06 -22.45 -47.44
C LYS A 55 8.88 -22.41 -48.43
N SER A 56 8.36 -21.21 -48.73
CA SER A 56 8.20 -20.79 -50.14
C SER A 56 8.02 -19.27 -50.28
N SER A 57 8.64 -18.73 -51.32
CA SER A 57 8.77 -17.34 -51.73
C SER A 57 7.56 -16.83 -52.52
N LYS A 58 7.21 -15.53 -52.41
CA LYS A 58 7.20 -14.58 -53.55
C LYS A 58 6.73 -13.16 -53.19
N ALA A 59 7.39 -12.22 -53.87
CA ALA A 59 6.95 -10.91 -54.36
C ALA A 59 6.81 -9.73 -53.38
N ALA A 60 7.82 -8.86 -53.46
CA ALA A 60 7.79 -7.47 -53.03
C ALA A 60 6.87 -6.62 -53.94
N LYS A 61 6.10 -5.72 -53.34
CA LYS A 61 5.52 -4.56 -54.03
C LYS A 61 5.76 -3.30 -53.20
N LYS A 62 6.52 -2.37 -53.79
CA LYS A 62 6.86 -1.05 -53.25
C LYS A 62 5.60 -0.19 -53.11
N THR A 63 5.46 0.52 -52.00
CA THR A 63 4.72 1.79 -51.92
C THR A 63 5.47 2.78 -51.01
N LYS A 64 5.40 4.05 -51.42
CA LYS A 64 6.21 5.20 -51.01
C LYS A 64 5.85 5.74 -49.60
N HIS A 65 6.82 6.45 -49.02
CA HIS A 65 6.79 7.30 -47.83
C HIS A 65 5.47 7.99 -47.48
N SER A 66 5.20 8.07 -46.17
CA SER A 66 4.74 9.30 -45.53
C SER A 66 5.24 9.36 -44.08
N THR A 67 6.19 10.26 -43.82
CA THR A 67 6.63 10.67 -42.50
C THR A 67 5.51 11.52 -41.87
N LYS A 68 4.78 10.96 -40.90
CA LYS A 68 3.94 11.76 -40.00
C LYS A 68 4.44 11.59 -38.57
N THR A 69 5.07 12.65 -38.11
CA THR A 69 5.36 12.96 -36.71
C THR A 69 4.14 12.70 -35.83
N ARG A 70 4.27 11.75 -34.89
CA ARG A 70 3.30 11.56 -33.80
C ARG A 70 3.46 12.73 -32.84
N HIS A 71 2.45 13.59 -32.74
CA HIS A 71 2.30 14.45 -31.57
C HIS A 71 1.96 13.57 -30.35
N PRO A 72 2.56 13.82 -29.18
CA PRO A 72 2.11 13.22 -27.94
C PRO A 72 0.71 13.70 -27.60
N GLY A 73 -0.10 12.79 -27.04
CA GLY A 73 -1.52 12.98 -26.75
C GLY A 73 -1.81 14.21 -25.89
N SER A 74 -2.98 14.79 -26.13
CA SER A 74 -3.55 15.92 -25.41
C SER A 74 -3.66 15.60 -23.92
N ILE A 75 -2.85 16.26 -23.10
CA ILE A 75 -3.04 16.34 -21.65
C ILE A 75 -4.31 17.16 -21.44
N ILE A 76 -5.42 16.52 -21.10
CA ILE A 76 -6.63 17.23 -20.66
C ILE A 76 -6.36 17.71 -19.25
N THR A 77 -5.78 18.90 -19.14
CA THR A 77 -5.71 19.65 -17.88
C THR A 77 -7.14 20.09 -17.55
N SER A 78 -7.80 19.33 -16.68
CA SER A 78 -9.10 19.74 -16.15
C SER A 78 -8.86 20.86 -15.13
N ALA A 79 -9.46 22.01 -15.38
CA ALA A 79 -9.48 23.13 -14.44
C ALA A 79 -10.17 22.71 -13.13
N PRO A 80 -9.85 23.35 -11.99
CA PRO A 80 -10.49 23.05 -10.71
C PRO A 80 -12.00 23.27 -10.83
N GLY A 81 -12.79 22.21 -10.68
CA GLY A 81 -14.26 22.25 -10.70
C GLY A 81 -14.95 21.79 -11.99
N ALA A 82 -14.25 21.30 -13.01
CA ALA A 82 -14.91 20.67 -14.16
C ALA A 82 -15.43 19.26 -13.81
N PRO A 83 -16.64 18.86 -14.26
CA PRO A 83 -17.13 17.49 -14.11
C PRO A 83 -16.13 16.55 -14.81
N GLY A 84 -15.76 15.46 -14.13
CA GLY A 84 -14.82 14.47 -14.66
C GLY A 84 -15.23 13.92 -16.04
N ASN A 85 -14.34 13.17 -16.69
CA ASN A 85 -14.57 12.52 -17.99
C ASN A 85 -15.56 11.32 -17.91
N GLY A 86 -16.52 11.40 -16.99
CA GLY A 86 -17.44 10.33 -16.67
C GLY A 86 -18.86 10.56 -17.17
N THR A 87 -19.60 9.48 -17.31
CA THR A 87 -21.03 9.50 -17.62
C THR A 87 -21.85 9.24 -16.36
N ASN A 88 -22.99 9.93 -16.21
CA ASN A 88 -23.98 9.61 -15.19
C ASN A 88 -24.71 8.30 -15.57
N SER A 89 -24.10 7.16 -15.27
CA SER A 89 -24.74 5.85 -15.34
C SER A 89 -24.91 5.31 -13.93
N GLN A 90 -26.13 4.87 -13.60
CA GLN A 90 -26.41 4.30 -12.29
C GLN A 90 -25.77 2.91 -12.18
N PHE A 91 -24.96 2.71 -11.14
CA PHE A 91 -24.42 1.41 -10.75
C PHE A 91 -24.67 1.19 -9.26
N GLU A 92 -24.72 -0.07 -8.84
CA GLU A 92 -24.99 -0.40 -7.45
C GLU A 92 -23.72 -0.22 -6.59
N ILE A 93 -23.84 0.60 -5.54
CA ILE A 93 -22.83 0.73 -4.49
C ILE A 93 -23.11 -0.36 -3.46
N ARG A 94 -22.50 -1.53 -3.64
CA ARG A 94 -22.56 -2.61 -2.65
C ARG A 94 -21.15 -3.07 -2.35
N ALA A 95 -20.91 -3.48 -1.10
CA ALA A 95 -19.71 -4.25 -0.80
C ALA A 95 -19.75 -5.56 -1.59
N SER A 96 -18.58 -6.13 -1.89
CA SER A 96 -18.41 -7.34 -2.73
C SER A 96 -19.21 -8.56 -2.24
N ASN A 97 -19.73 -8.56 -1.00
CA ASN A 97 -20.60 -9.60 -0.43
C ASN A 97 -22.10 -9.27 -0.40
N GLY A 98 -22.57 -8.23 -1.10
CA GLY A 98 -24.00 -7.93 -1.27
C GLY A 98 -24.72 -7.33 -0.05
N THR A 99 -24.05 -7.21 1.09
CA THR A 99 -24.47 -6.38 2.23
C THR A 99 -23.91 -4.97 2.06
N ALA A 100 -24.67 -3.94 2.47
CA ALA A 100 -24.08 -2.62 2.64
C ALA A 100 -23.00 -2.72 3.72
N ALA A 101 -21.75 -2.42 3.39
CA ALA A 101 -20.69 -2.35 4.39
C ALA A 101 -21.11 -1.35 5.47
N ALA A 102 -21.10 -1.78 6.73
CA ALA A 102 -21.51 -0.94 7.84
C ALA A 102 -20.60 0.30 7.88
N GLY A 103 -21.18 1.49 7.76
CA GLY A 103 -20.43 2.75 7.78
C GLY A 103 -20.06 3.33 6.42
N LEU A 104 -20.31 2.66 5.29
CA LEU A 104 -20.17 3.29 3.97
C LEU A 104 -21.20 4.43 3.80
N PRO A 105 -20.78 5.67 3.49
CA PRO A 105 -21.71 6.78 3.31
C PRO A 105 -22.63 6.61 2.09
N ALA A 106 -23.79 7.27 2.15
CA ALA A 106 -24.69 7.36 1.00
C ALA A 106 -24.06 8.19 -0.13
N SER A 107 -24.11 7.65 -1.35
CA SER A 107 -23.66 8.34 -2.55
C SER A 107 -24.65 9.43 -2.97
N SER A 108 -24.15 10.58 -3.41
CA SER A 108 -24.95 11.68 -3.99
C SER A 108 -25.20 11.52 -5.50
N GLY A 109 -24.70 10.43 -6.09
CA GLY A 109 -24.84 10.11 -7.50
C GLY A 109 -23.63 9.33 -8.03
N THR A 110 -23.73 8.79 -9.23
CA THR A 110 -22.69 7.93 -9.81
C THR A 110 -22.07 8.54 -11.07
N SER A 111 -20.79 8.24 -11.30
CA SER A 111 -20.03 8.65 -12.48
C SER A 111 -19.10 7.53 -12.95
N VAL A 112 -19.26 7.06 -14.18
CA VAL A 112 -18.36 6.05 -14.76
C VAL A 112 -17.34 6.75 -15.66
N LEU A 113 -16.08 6.72 -15.25
CA LEU A 113 -14.94 7.35 -15.91
C LEU A 113 -14.37 6.45 -17.02
N LYS A 114 -14.26 6.98 -18.24
CA LYS A 114 -13.71 6.23 -19.39
C LYS A 114 -12.19 6.03 -19.33
N ALA A 115 -11.51 6.84 -18.53
CA ALA A 115 -10.08 6.80 -18.29
C ALA A 115 -9.81 7.29 -16.86
N ALA A 116 -8.63 7.00 -16.31
CA ALA A 116 -8.20 7.53 -15.03
C ALA A 116 -8.36 9.06 -14.99
N GLN A 117 -8.95 9.57 -13.92
CA GLN A 117 -9.11 11.01 -13.73
C GLN A 117 -7.89 11.58 -13.00
N THR A 118 -7.07 12.34 -13.71
CA THR A 118 -5.90 12.99 -13.11
C THR A 118 -6.29 14.30 -12.43
N VAL A 119 -5.92 14.46 -11.16
CA VAL A 119 -5.93 15.74 -10.44
C VAL A 119 -4.52 16.32 -10.53
N ALA A 120 -4.41 17.48 -11.18
CA ALA A 120 -3.12 18.11 -11.46
C ALA A 120 -2.37 18.52 -10.17
N ALA A 121 -1.06 18.72 -10.29
CA ALA A 121 -0.20 19.04 -9.16
C ALA A 121 -0.69 20.29 -8.41
N GLY A 122 -0.83 20.18 -7.09
CA GLY A 122 -1.36 21.23 -6.21
C GLY A 122 -2.85 21.55 -6.37
N ALA A 123 -3.57 20.90 -7.30
CA ALA A 123 -5.00 21.12 -7.51
C ALA A 123 -5.85 20.32 -6.50
N SER A 124 -7.13 20.64 -6.41
CA SER A 124 -8.09 19.94 -5.55
C SER A 124 -9.30 19.49 -6.37
N PHE A 125 -9.78 18.28 -6.09
CA PHE A 125 -11.02 17.74 -6.63
C PHE A 125 -11.93 17.29 -5.49
N ASP A 126 -13.11 17.89 -5.42
CA ASP A 126 -14.18 17.48 -4.51
C ASP A 126 -15.25 16.71 -5.30
N GLY A 127 -15.47 15.45 -4.95
CA GLY A 127 -16.44 14.57 -5.59
C GLY A 127 -17.88 14.80 -5.14
N GLY A 128 -18.13 15.60 -4.10
CA GLY A 128 -19.46 15.87 -3.56
C GLY A 128 -20.17 14.63 -3.03
N MET A 129 -19.42 13.64 -2.53
CA MET A 129 -19.87 12.29 -2.17
C MET A 129 -20.46 11.49 -3.33
N LYS A 130 -20.10 11.79 -4.57
CA LYS A 130 -20.42 10.92 -5.71
C LYS A 130 -19.56 9.67 -5.69
N ALA A 131 -20.12 8.60 -6.24
CA ALA A 131 -19.42 7.38 -6.51
C ALA A 131 -18.82 7.37 -7.92
N PHE A 132 -17.55 6.99 -8.03
CA PHE A 132 -16.78 6.93 -9.25
C PHE A 132 -16.32 5.51 -9.53
N ASP A 133 -16.52 5.06 -10.76
CA ASP A 133 -16.12 3.74 -11.26
C ASP A 133 -15.39 3.87 -12.59
N ARG A 134 -14.74 2.79 -13.03
CA ARG A 134 -14.19 2.66 -14.38
C ARG A 134 -15.10 1.87 -15.32
N GLY A 135 -16.14 1.23 -14.79
CA GLY A 135 -17.11 0.44 -15.56
C GLY A 135 -16.53 -0.86 -16.11
N VAL A 136 -15.43 -1.33 -15.51
CA VAL A 136 -14.75 -2.58 -15.86
C VAL A 136 -14.87 -3.55 -14.69
N SER A 137 -14.90 -4.85 -14.98
CA SER A 137 -14.90 -5.86 -13.93
C SER A 137 -13.55 -5.91 -13.24
N CYS A 138 -13.56 -6.05 -11.92
CA CYS A 138 -12.37 -6.30 -11.12
C CYS A 138 -11.63 -7.56 -11.62
N THR A 139 -10.30 -7.45 -11.76
CA THR A 139 -9.41 -8.52 -12.21
C THR A 139 -8.72 -9.28 -11.06
N GLY A 140 -9.09 -8.98 -9.82
CA GLY A 140 -8.49 -9.53 -8.61
C GLY A 140 -7.06 -9.01 -8.40
N GLN A 141 -6.16 -9.88 -7.94
CA GLN A 141 -4.77 -9.56 -7.60
C GLN A 141 -3.82 -9.49 -8.82
N ALA A 142 -4.38 -9.27 -10.01
CA ALA A 142 -3.57 -9.07 -11.21
C ALA A 142 -3.17 -7.59 -11.30
N GLU A 143 -1.87 -7.33 -11.20
CA GLU A 143 -1.30 -5.97 -11.17
C GLU A 143 -1.73 -5.12 -12.36
N GLY A 144 -2.38 -4.00 -12.07
CA GLY A 144 -2.76 -2.97 -13.04
C GLY A 144 -1.65 -1.94 -13.31
N ASP A 145 -1.93 -1.01 -14.23
CA ASP A 145 -1.10 0.18 -14.42
C ASP A 145 -1.85 1.49 -14.11
N ASP A 146 -1.16 2.63 -14.22
CA ASP A 146 -1.76 3.93 -13.92
C ASP A 146 -3.01 4.23 -14.78
N SER A 147 -3.14 3.64 -15.97
CA SER A 147 -4.30 3.82 -16.83
C SER A 147 -5.53 3.05 -16.36
N ASP A 148 -5.37 2.11 -15.43
CA ASP A 148 -6.42 1.33 -14.78
C ASP A 148 -6.99 1.99 -13.51
N ALA A 149 -6.27 2.97 -12.94
CA ALA A 149 -6.66 3.68 -11.73
C ALA A 149 -7.96 4.48 -11.90
N VAL A 150 -8.77 4.63 -10.86
CA VAL A 150 -9.92 5.55 -10.87
C VAL A 150 -9.44 7.00 -10.87
N PHE A 151 -8.53 7.34 -9.95
CA PHE A 151 -7.90 8.66 -9.87
C PHE A 151 -6.38 8.58 -9.83
N ILE A 152 -5.72 9.56 -10.45
CA ILE A 152 -4.28 9.81 -10.30
C ILE A 152 -4.11 11.19 -9.70
N LEU A 153 -3.48 11.27 -8.53
CA LEU A 153 -3.19 12.53 -7.86
C LEU A 153 -1.72 12.88 -8.09
N GLU A 154 -1.47 13.95 -8.80
CA GLU A 154 -0.12 14.48 -8.96
C GLU A 154 0.36 15.15 -7.67
N LYS A 155 1.67 15.38 -7.55
CA LYS A 155 2.29 15.98 -6.36
C LYS A 155 1.51 17.19 -5.80
N GLY A 156 1.17 17.12 -4.52
CA GLY A 156 0.42 18.15 -3.80
C GLY A 156 -1.08 18.20 -4.07
N ALA A 157 -1.61 17.32 -4.94
CA ALA A 157 -3.04 17.28 -5.23
C ALA A 157 -3.88 16.80 -4.05
N LYS A 158 -5.15 17.21 -4.02
CA LYS A 158 -6.12 16.85 -3.00
C LYS A 158 -7.36 16.21 -3.62
N LEU A 159 -7.83 15.13 -3.01
CA LEU A 159 -9.07 14.44 -3.36
C LEU A 159 -9.99 14.43 -2.14
N SER A 160 -11.22 14.90 -2.28
CA SER A 160 -12.17 14.91 -1.17
C SER A 160 -13.56 14.43 -1.55
N ASN A 161 -14.27 13.85 -0.57
CA ASN A 161 -15.68 13.48 -0.68
C ASN A 161 -15.96 12.61 -1.91
N VAL A 162 -15.23 11.49 -2.03
CA VAL A 162 -15.31 10.56 -3.16
C VAL A 162 -15.63 9.17 -2.63
N ILE A 163 -16.54 8.48 -3.31
CA ILE A 163 -16.71 7.03 -3.15
C ILE A 163 -16.13 6.37 -4.41
N ILE A 164 -15.28 5.38 -4.24
CA ILE A 164 -14.76 4.51 -5.29
C ILE A 164 -15.64 3.26 -5.30
N GLY A 165 -16.26 2.99 -6.45
CA GLY A 165 -17.13 1.84 -6.61
C GLY A 165 -16.37 0.53 -6.88
N PRO A 166 -17.11 -0.57 -7.05
CA PRO A 166 -16.54 -1.90 -7.22
C PRO A 166 -16.05 -2.19 -8.66
N ASN A 167 -16.45 -1.39 -9.67
CA ASN A 167 -16.15 -1.68 -11.07
C ASN A 167 -14.88 -0.94 -11.50
N GLN A 168 -13.77 -1.34 -10.89
CA GLN A 168 -12.43 -0.80 -11.06
C GLN A 168 -11.38 -1.92 -10.95
N ILE A 169 -10.18 -1.66 -11.48
CA ILE A 169 -9.02 -2.56 -11.39
C ILE A 169 -8.04 -2.02 -10.35
N GLU A 170 -7.65 -0.74 -10.51
CA GLU A 170 -6.82 0.02 -9.57
C GLU A 170 -7.62 1.18 -8.96
N GLY A 171 -7.41 1.44 -7.67
CA GLY A 171 -8.13 2.46 -6.91
C GLY A 171 -7.63 3.89 -7.17
N VAL A 172 -6.86 4.45 -6.24
CA VAL A 172 -6.32 5.82 -6.33
C VAL A 172 -4.80 5.79 -6.24
N HIS A 173 -4.12 6.46 -7.17
CA HIS A 173 -2.66 6.58 -7.19
C HIS A 173 -2.20 7.98 -6.77
N CYS A 174 -1.07 8.06 -6.07
CA CYS A 174 -0.34 9.31 -5.85
C CYS A 174 1.06 9.30 -6.46
N ASN A 175 1.38 10.39 -7.19
CA ASN A 175 2.64 10.67 -7.85
C ASN A 175 3.38 11.83 -7.14
N GLY A 176 3.66 11.66 -5.85
CA GLY A 176 4.20 12.65 -4.91
C GLY A 176 3.32 12.74 -3.67
N GLY A 177 3.79 13.43 -2.62
CA GLY A 177 2.95 13.66 -1.43
C GLY A 177 1.59 14.29 -1.80
N CYS A 178 0.49 13.66 -1.39
CA CYS A 178 -0.89 14.06 -1.74
C CYS A 178 -1.81 14.08 -0.51
N THR A 179 -3.05 14.56 -0.67
CA THR A 179 -4.06 14.53 0.42
C THR A 179 -5.34 13.86 -0.03
N LEU A 180 -5.85 12.93 0.77
CA LEU A 180 -7.19 12.39 0.65
C LEU A 180 -7.98 12.77 1.90
N ASP A 181 -9.20 13.27 1.70
CA ASP A 181 -10.10 13.66 2.78
C ASP A 181 -11.50 13.09 2.55
N ASN A 182 -11.98 12.23 3.46
CA ASN A 182 -13.30 11.59 3.34
C ASN A 182 -13.46 10.82 2.01
N VAL A 183 -12.50 9.94 1.71
CA VAL A 183 -12.50 9.07 0.51
C VAL A 183 -12.80 7.63 0.90
N TRP A 184 -13.74 6.99 0.21
CA TRP A 184 -14.28 5.68 0.55
C TRP A 184 -14.15 4.69 -0.59
N TRP A 185 -13.82 3.43 -0.32
CA TRP A 185 -13.80 2.34 -1.30
C TRP A 185 -14.86 1.31 -0.92
N ALA A 186 -15.93 1.24 -1.71
CA ALA A 186 -17.06 0.34 -1.46
C ALA A 186 -16.65 -1.13 -1.59
N ALA A 187 -15.74 -1.43 -2.51
CA ALA A 187 -15.06 -2.71 -2.63
C ALA A 187 -13.67 -2.50 -3.26
N VAL A 188 -12.64 -3.00 -2.60
CA VAL A 188 -11.28 -2.98 -3.13
C VAL A 188 -11.10 -4.14 -4.11
N CYS A 189 -10.42 -3.89 -5.23
CA CYS A 189 -10.12 -4.89 -6.25
C CYS A 189 -8.71 -5.48 -6.02
N GLU A 190 -7.69 -4.75 -6.47
CA GLU A 190 -6.29 -5.04 -6.15
C GLU A 190 -5.89 -4.31 -4.87
N ASP A 191 -5.54 -3.02 -4.99
CA ASP A 191 -5.22 -2.10 -3.91
C ASP A 191 -6.22 -0.94 -3.88
N ALA A 192 -6.55 -0.40 -2.70
CA ALA A 192 -7.43 0.76 -2.60
C ALA A 192 -6.67 2.04 -2.99
N PHE A 193 -5.47 2.19 -2.42
CA PHE A 193 -4.66 3.37 -2.55
C PHE A 193 -3.19 3.02 -2.66
N THR A 194 -2.50 3.63 -3.64
CA THR A 194 -1.09 3.37 -3.90
C THR A 194 -0.28 4.66 -4.00
N ILE A 195 0.71 4.83 -3.14
CA ILE A 195 1.76 5.85 -3.31
C ILE A 195 2.78 5.31 -4.32
N LYS A 196 2.60 5.62 -5.61
CA LYS A 196 3.51 5.19 -6.68
C LYS A 196 4.86 5.89 -6.57
N LYS A 197 4.85 7.19 -6.24
CA LYS A 197 6.05 8.03 -6.05
C LYS A 197 5.84 8.94 -4.84
N GLN A 198 6.91 9.18 -4.10
CA GLN A 198 6.98 10.16 -3.01
C GLN A 198 8.45 10.34 -2.63
N ASP A 199 8.88 11.58 -2.39
CA ASP A 199 10.26 11.88 -2.03
C ASP A 199 10.49 11.65 -0.52
N ALA A 200 11.73 11.39 -0.12
CA ALA A 200 12.07 11.31 1.30
C ALA A 200 11.76 12.64 2.02
N GLY A 201 11.14 12.56 3.19
CA GLY A 201 10.70 13.73 3.97
C GLY A 201 9.34 14.32 3.54
N GLU A 202 8.72 13.81 2.47
CA GLU A 202 7.34 14.16 2.14
C GLU A 202 6.33 13.31 2.90
N THR A 203 5.12 13.86 3.05
CA THR A 203 4.01 13.18 3.70
C THR A 203 2.78 13.17 2.80
N THR A 204 2.27 11.98 2.51
CA THR A 204 0.90 11.79 2.05
C THR A 204 -0.03 11.68 3.25
N THR A 205 -1.17 12.35 3.20
CA THR A 205 -2.14 12.39 4.30
C THR A 205 -3.49 11.84 3.86
N ILE A 206 -4.06 10.93 4.66
CA ILE A 206 -5.43 10.45 4.53
C ILE A 206 -6.17 10.85 5.82
N THR A 207 -7.24 11.62 5.68
CA THR A 207 -8.08 12.06 6.80
C THR A 207 -9.51 11.60 6.57
N SER A 208 -10.06 10.84 7.51
CA SER A 208 -11.35 10.17 7.35
C SER A 208 -11.41 9.24 6.14
N GLY A 209 -12.58 8.63 5.90
CA GLY A 209 -12.78 7.66 4.83
C GLY A 209 -12.75 6.22 5.31
N GLY A 210 -12.74 5.30 4.34
CA GLY A 210 -12.66 3.89 4.66
C GLY A 210 -12.63 2.97 3.45
N ALA A 211 -12.25 1.72 3.65
CA ALA A 211 -12.14 0.73 2.59
C ALA A 211 -12.69 -0.63 3.03
N PHE A 212 -13.35 -1.32 2.09
CA PHE A 212 -14.04 -2.57 2.36
C PHE A 212 -13.59 -3.67 1.40
N GLY A 213 -13.42 -4.89 1.91
CA GLY A 213 -13.27 -6.09 1.10
C GLY A 213 -11.97 -6.19 0.29
N ALA A 214 -10.83 -5.80 0.87
CA ALA A 214 -9.53 -5.91 0.23
C ALA A 214 -8.91 -7.30 0.44
N GLU A 215 -8.71 -8.07 -0.63
CA GLU A 215 -8.16 -9.44 -0.49
C GLU A 215 -6.71 -9.43 0.04
N ASP A 216 -5.86 -8.55 -0.48
CA ASP A 216 -4.47 -8.39 -0.02
C ASP A 216 -4.21 -7.05 0.66
N LYS A 217 -4.06 -5.92 -0.06
CA LYS A 217 -3.60 -4.66 0.55
C LYS A 217 -4.63 -3.55 0.35
N VAL A 218 -4.73 -2.67 1.33
CA VAL A 218 -5.54 -1.45 1.22
C VAL A 218 -4.65 -0.28 0.82
N LEU A 219 -3.57 -0.04 1.56
CA LEU A 219 -2.65 1.08 1.38
C LEU A 219 -1.25 0.57 1.00
N GLN A 220 -0.93 0.64 -0.29
CA GLN A 220 0.35 0.25 -0.84
C GLN A 220 1.32 1.45 -0.89
N HIS A 221 2.53 1.28 -0.35
CA HIS A 221 3.53 2.36 -0.30
C HIS A 221 4.79 1.97 -1.08
N ASN A 222 4.90 2.48 -2.32
CA ASN A 222 6.04 2.23 -3.21
C ASN A 222 7.08 3.37 -3.15
N GLY A 223 6.63 4.62 -3.03
CA GLY A 223 7.49 5.81 -2.83
C GLY A 223 8.21 5.83 -1.48
N ALA A 224 9.09 6.80 -1.25
CA ALA A 224 9.74 7.04 0.04
C ALA A 224 8.86 7.87 0.98
N GLY A 225 9.34 8.22 2.18
CA GLY A 225 8.71 9.23 3.04
C GLY A 225 7.60 8.66 3.91
N THR A 226 6.59 9.48 4.22
CA THR A 226 5.57 9.15 5.24
C THR A 226 4.17 9.05 4.65
N LEU A 227 3.40 8.08 5.12
CA LEU A 227 1.94 8.04 5.00
C LEU A 227 1.32 8.27 6.38
N SER A 228 0.53 9.33 6.53
CA SER A 228 -0.21 9.62 7.76
C SER A 228 -1.70 9.38 7.51
N VAL A 229 -2.31 8.49 8.28
CA VAL A 229 -3.72 8.10 8.15
C VAL A 229 -4.43 8.36 9.47
N SER A 230 -5.54 9.09 9.41
CA SER A 230 -6.34 9.39 10.60
C SER A 230 -7.83 9.20 10.35
N GLY A 231 -8.57 8.66 11.34
CA GLY A 231 -10.03 8.56 11.27
C GLY A 231 -10.56 7.59 10.21
N PHE A 232 -9.77 6.56 9.86
CA PHE A 232 -10.07 5.66 8.75
C PHE A 232 -10.76 4.37 9.23
N THR A 233 -11.80 3.95 8.52
CA THR A 233 -12.50 2.68 8.80
C THR A 233 -12.11 1.62 7.77
N VAL A 234 -11.75 0.42 8.21
CA VAL A 234 -11.42 -0.68 7.31
C VAL A 234 -12.07 -1.97 7.79
N GLU A 235 -12.73 -2.70 6.89
CA GLU A 235 -13.38 -3.97 7.22
C GLU A 235 -13.14 -5.01 6.13
N THR A 236 -12.84 -6.24 6.55
CA THR A 236 -12.52 -7.38 5.68
C THR A 236 -11.32 -7.06 4.80
N PHE A 237 -10.12 -7.27 5.33
CA PHE A 237 -8.89 -6.91 4.64
C PHE A 237 -7.73 -7.88 4.90
N GLY A 238 -6.83 -8.05 3.93
CA GLY A 238 -5.56 -8.71 4.18
C GLY A 238 -4.65 -7.83 5.06
N LYS A 239 -4.18 -6.72 4.52
CA LYS A 239 -3.22 -5.80 5.13
C LYS A 239 -3.70 -4.37 4.96
N LEU A 240 -3.86 -3.60 6.03
CA LEU A 240 -4.23 -2.19 5.89
C LEU A 240 -3.10 -1.40 5.23
N TYR A 241 -1.86 -1.57 5.69
CA TYR A 241 -0.69 -0.92 5.12
C TYR A 241 0.42 -1.91 4.80
N ARG A 242 1.04 -1.76 3.62
CA ARG A 242 2.27 -2.47 3.28
C ARG A 242 3.32 -1.54 2.65
N SER A 243 4.49 -1.48 3.28
CA SER A 243 5.70 -0.94 2.64
C SER A 243 6.20 -1.91 1.59
N CYS A 244 6.43 -1.46 0.35
CA CYS A 244 6.87 -2.36 -0.71
C CYS A 244 8.23 -2.99 -0.39
N GLY A 245 8.25 -4.31 -0.22
CA GLY A 245 9.43 -5.05 0.23
C GLY A 245 10.33 -5.57 -0.89
N ASN A 246 9.86 -5.64 -2.14
CA ASN A 246 10.61 -6.16 -3.29
C ASN A 246 10.53 -5.22 -4.51
N CYS A 247 10.22 -3.94 -4.27
CA CYS A 247 10.17 -2.93 -5.32
C CYS A 247 11.54 -2.73 -5.98
N LYS A 248 11.52 -2.16 -7.19
CA LYS A 248 12.74 -1.81 -7.96
C LYS A 248 13.73 -0.94 -7.17
N SER A 249 13.20 -0.11 -6.29
CA SER A 249 13.96 0.73 -5.38
C SER A 249 13.58 0.41 -3.94
N SER A 250 14.59 0.27 -3.09
CA SER A 250 14.44 0.18 -1.65
C SER A 250 14.44 1.59 -1.08
N TYR A 251 13.37 1.94 -0.35
CA TYR A 251 13.24 3.24 0.32
C TYR A 251 12.94 3.02 1.80
N GLU A 252 13.36 3.99 2.60
CA GLU A 252 12.88 4.16 3.97
C GLU A 252 11.47 4.77 3.94
N ARG A 253 10.52 4.10 4.60
CA ARG A 253 9.09 4.44 4.60
C ARG A 253 8.52 4.44 6.00
N HIS A 254 7.70 5.44 6.30
CA HIS A 254 7.02 5.52 7.59
C HIS A 254 5.51 5.53 7.41
N VAL A 255 4.80 4.90 8.33
CA VAL A 255 3.35 5.01 8.46
C VAL A 255 2.98 5.50 9.85
N ILE A 256 2.01 6.40 9.91
CA ILE A 256 1.39 6.88 11.15
C ILE A 256 -0.09 6.57 11.03
N LEU A 257 -0.61 5.76 11.94
CA LEU A 257 -1.99 5.35 12.02
C LEU A 257 -2.60 5.89 13.31
N ASP A 258 -3.56 6.81 13.19
CA ASP A 258 -4.27 7.40 14.32
C ASP A 258 -5.78 7.22 14.16
N ASN A 259 -6.50 6.91 15.24
CA ASN A 259 -7.96 6.80 15.22
C ASN A 259 -8.46 5.88 14.08
N ILE A 260 -7.93 4.66 14.04
CA ILE A 260 -8.30 3.65 13.02
C ILE A 260 -9.33 2.70 13.61
N ASN A 261 -10.41 2.46 12.87
CA ASN A 261 -11.39 1.44 13.21
C ASN A 261 -11.27 0.28 12.22
N ALA A 262 -10.59 -0.78 12.62
CA ALA A 262 -10.30 -1.94 11.79
C ALA A 262 -11.08 -3.17 12.27
N SER A 263 -11.67 -3.92 11.33
CA SER A 263 -12.33 -5.19 11.62
C SER A 263 -12.04 -6.27 10.59
N SER A 264 -11.98 -7.52 11.04
CA SER A 264 -11.83 -8.71 10.17
C SER A 264 -10.61 -8.63 9.25
N GLY A 265 -9.44 -8.34 9.85
CA GLY A 265 -8.18 -8.10 9.16
C GLY A 265 -7.11 -9.15 9.44
N LYS A 266 -6.09 -9.30 8.59
CA LYS A 266 -4.90 -10.10 8.97
C LYS A 266 -3.81 -9.24 9.61
N LEU A 267 -3.50 -8.07 9.04
CA LEU A 267 -2.38 -7.23 9.49
C LEU A 267 -2.68 -5.73 9.36
N LEU A 268 -2.43 -4.90 10.38
CA LEU A 268 -2.55 -3.45 10.20
C LEU A 268 -1.37 -2.84 9.44
N ALA A 269 -0.12 -3.14 9.82
CA ALA A 269 1.04 -2.62 9.09
C ALA A 269 2.17 -3.66 8.91
N GLY A 270 2.59 -3.85 7.65
CA GLY A 270 3.80 -4.59 7.31
C GLY A 270 4.93 -3.64 6.87
N ILE A 271 5.97 -3.52 7.69
CA ILE A 271 7.13 -2.63 7.44
C ILE A 271 8.41 -3.41 7.14
N ASN A 272 9.36 -2.82 6.42
CA ASN A 272 10.67 -3.43 6.15
C ASN A 272 11.75 -2.76 7.02
N SER A 273 11.96 -3.26 8.23
CA SER A 273 12.79 -2.56 9.23
C SER A 273 14.27 -2.47 8.85
N ASN A 274 14.76 -3.39 8.02
CA ASN A 274 16.12 -3.32 7.45
C ASN A 274 16.31 -2.17 6.45
N PHE A 275 15.23 -1.53 5.98
CA PHE A 275 15.29 -0.30 5.18
C PHE A 275 15.06 0.96 6.02
N GLY A 276 14.92 0.84 7.34
CA GLY A 276 14.66 1.97 8.25
C GLY A 276 13.18 2.25 8.48
N ASP A 277 12.28 1.42 7.94
CA ASP A 277 10.85 1.67 8.03
C ASP A 277 10.34 1.72 9.48
N THR A 278 9.32 2.53 9.73
CA THR A 278 8.63 2.56 11.03
C THR A 278 7.13 2.67 10.88
N ALA A 279 6.38 2.04 11.77
CA ALA A 279 4.93 2.21 11.92
C ALA A 279 4.62 2.76 13.31
N THR A 280 3.81 3.81 13.40
CA THR A 280 3.34 4.38 14.67
C THR A 280 1.83 4.24 14.76
N PHE A 281 1.32 3.84 15.92
CA PHE A 281 -0.10 3.60 16.13
C PHE A 281 -0.60 4.35 17.35
N THR A 282 -1.76 4.97 17.24
CA THR A 282 -2.46 5.62 18.36
C THR A 282 -3.97 5.50 18.15
N ASN A 283 -4.74 5.31 19.22
CA ASN A 283 -6.21 5.24 19.17
C ASN A 283 -6.74 4.19 18.16
N ILE A 284 -6.23 2.97 18.18
CA ILE A 284 -6.63 1.91 17.27
C ILE A 284 -7.72 1.05 17.89
N VAL A 285 -8.79 0.80 17.13
CA VAL A 285 -9.74 -0.27 17.40
C VAL A 285 -9.47 -1.38 16.40
N ALA A 286 -9.17 -2.59 16.87
CA ALA A 286 -8.75 -3.73 16.06
C ALA A 286 -9.58 -4.97 16.40
N LYS A 287 -10.73 -5.13 15.74
CA LYS A 287 -11.67 -6.23 16.00
C LYS A 287 -11.41 -7.42 15.09
N SER A 288 -11.15 -8.60 15.63
CA SER A 288 -10.79 -9.77 14.82
C SER A 288 -9.66 -9.46 13.82
N VAL A 289 -8.64 -8.74 14.26
CA VAL A 289 -7.41 -8.48 13.48
C VAL A 289 -6.28 -9.32 14.05
N THR A 290 -5.64 -10.15 13.22
CA THR A 290 -4.63 -11.11 13.69
C THR A 290 -3.39 -10.41 14.24
N GLU A 291 -2.82 -9.46 13.49
CA GLU A 291 -1.57 -8.78 13.84
C GLU A 291 -1.69 -7.25 13.68
N VAL A 292 -1.09 -6.51 14.61
CA VAL A 292 -1.03 -5.03 14.54
C VAL A 292 0.14 -4.60 13.65
N CYS A 293 1.35 -5.05 13.95
CA CYS A 293 2.53 -4.65 13.21
C CYS A 293 3.48 -5.82 13.05
N THR A 294 3.97 -6.02 11.83
CA THR A 294 4.95 -7.05 11.50
C THR A 294 6.12 -6.42 10.76
N GLU A 295 7.32 -6.72 11.24
CA GLU A 295 8.58 -6.39 10.60
C GLU A 295 8.97 -7.49 9.62
N PHE A 296 9.31 -7.09 8.41
CA PHE A 296 9.81 -7.93 7.33
C PHE A 296 11.24 -7.55 6.99
N LYS A 297 11.97 -8.50 6.42
CA LYS A 297 13.23 -8.23 5.72
C LYS A 297 12.93 -7.88 4.28
N GLY A 298 12.88 -6.58 3.98
CA GLY A 298 12.85 -6.06 2.62
C GLY A 298 14.05 -6.55 1.80
N THR A 299 13.85 -6.66 0.50
CA THR A 299 14.67 -7.41 -0.45
C THR A 299 14.68 -6.70 -1.81
N THR A 300 15.44 -7.25 -2.77
CA THR A 300 15.49 -6.82 -4.16
C THR A 300 14.40 -7.48 -5.01
N PRO A 301 14.05 -6.89 -6.17
CA PRO A 301 13.07 -7.44 -7.10
C PRO A 301 13.26 -8.93 -7.40
N GLY A 302 12.15 -9.66 -7.43
CA GLY A 302 12.13 -11.10 -7.71
C GLY A 302 12.39 -12.00 -6.52
N ASN A 303 12.51 -11.46 -5.30
CA ASN A 303 12.54 -12.28 -4.07
C ASN A 303 11.52 -11.73 -3.07
N GLU A 304 10.83 -12.64 -2.39
CA GLU A 304 9.80 -12.27 -1.44
C GLU A 304 10.37 -11.85 -0.08
N PRO A 305 9.84 -10.77 0.54
CA PRO A 305 10.22 -10.38 1.90
C PRO A 305 9.84 -11.47 2.91
N THR A 306 10.73 -11.75 3.85
CA THR A 306 10.47 -12.72 4.93
C THR A 306 10.09 -12.01 6.21
N GLU A 307 9.14 -12.56 6.97
CA GLU A 307 8.83 -12.06 8.32
C GLU A 307 10.03 -12.21 9.25
N ILE A 308 10.23 -11.19 10.09
CA ILE A 308 11.26 -11.16 11.14
C ILE A 308 10.58 -11.32 12.51
N SER A 309 9.58 -10.50 12.78
CA SER A 309 8.86 -10.46 14.07
C SER A 309 7.55 -9.71 13.95
N SER A 310 6.61 -10.00 14.85
CA SER A 310 5.36 -9.25 15.03
C SER A 310 5.27 -8.69 16.44
N GLY A 311 4.53 -7.59 16.60
CA GLY A 311 4.29 -6.93 17.88
C GLY A 311 5.04 -5.58 18.05
N PRO A 312 4.97 -4.98 19.25
CA PRO A 312 5.65 -3.73 19.54
C PRO A 312 7.18 -3.86 19.48
N SER A 313 7.84 -2.86 18.91
CA SER A 313 9.30 -2.78 18.80
C SER A 313 9.77 -1.33 18.66
N THR A 314 11.06 -1.14 18.35
CA THR A 314 11.59 0.20 18.02
C THR A 314 11.07 0.72 16.66
N ALA A 315 10.71 -0.18 15.74
CA ALA A 315 10.16 0.14 14.43
C ALA A 315 8.62 0.10 14.43
N CYS A 316 8.01 -0.85 15.15
CA CYS A 316 6.58 -0.97 15.40
C CYS A 316 6.20 -0.26 16.71
N LYS A 317 5.94 1.04 16.63
CA LYS A 317 5.83 1.95 17.77
C LYS A 317 4.40 2.05 18.28
N TYR A 318 4.07 1.32 19.34
CA TYR A 318 2.81 1.44 20.07
C TYR A 318 2.90 0.79 21.45
N ALA A 319 2.08 1.27 22.39
CA ALA A 319 1.79 0.60 23.65
C ALA A 319 0.51 -0.23 23.53
N THR A 320 0.32 -1.20 24.42
CA THR A 320 -0.92 -1.99 24.45
C THR A 320 -2.16 -1.11 24.66
N SER A 321 -2.04 0.01 25.37
CA SER A 321 -3.12 0.98 25.57
C SER A 321 -3.55 1.70 24.29
N ASP A 322 -2.71 1.73 23.26
CA ASP A 322 -3.03 2.34 21.97
C ASP A 322 -3.95 1.45 21.13
N ILE A 323 -4.11 0.17 21.50
CA ILE A 323 -4.85 -0.83 20.74
C ILE A 323 -6.00 -1.40 21.57
N GLN A 324 -7.23 -1.15 21.13
CA GLN A 324 -8.44 -1.80 21.63
C GLN A 324 -8.76 -2.99 20.75
N SER A 325 -8.30 -4.17 21.15
CA SER A 325 -8.58 -5.43 20.47
C SER A 325 -9.84 -6.11 21.02
N SER A 326 -10.61 -6.77 20.14
CA SER A 326 -11.75 -7.63 20.54
C SER A 326 -12.00 -8.75 19.56
#